data_AF-A0A1I3QH89-F1
#
_entry.id   AF-A0A1I3QH89-F1
#
_cell.length_a   1.000
_cell.length_b   1.000
_cell.length_c   1.000
_cell.angle_alpha   90.00
_cell.angle_beta   90.00
_cell.angle_gamma   90.00
#
_symmetry.space_group_name_H-M   'P 1'
#
loop_
_entity.id
_entity.type
_entity.pdbx_description
1 polymer ?
#
loop_
_entity_poly.entity_id
_entity_poly.type
_entity_poly.pdbx_seq_one_letter_code
_entity_poly.pdbx_strand_id
1 'polypeptide(L)' 'MHQDHEMHIRRRGRNFGLLAVLLGFIVIIFGVTVVKIRTGGFSEGFDHVARPALVPIEEADQ' A
#
# COMPACT_ATOMS: atom_id res chain seq x y z
N MET A 1 -15.54 8.00 -41.62
CA MET A 1 -15.93 7.94 -40.19
C MET A 1 -15.99 6.47 -39.80
N HIS A 2 -15.11 6.01 -38.90
CA HIS A 2 -15.14 4.62 -38.45
C HIS A 2 -16.41 4.42 -37.62
N GLN A 3 -17.42 3.77 -38.18
CA GLN A 3 -18.51 3.25 -37.37
C GLN A 3 -17.90 2.29 -36.35
N ASP A 4 -18.29 2.39 -35.09
CA ASP A 4 -17.89 1.42 -34.07
C ASP A 4 -18.36 0.04 -34.51
N HIS A 5 -17.46 -0.77 -35.06
CA HIS A 5 -17.80 -2.10 -35.53
C HIS A 5 -18.14 -2.98 -34.32
N GLU A 6 -19.06 -3.93 -34.49
CA GLU A 6 -19.55 -4.90 -33.49
C GLU A 6 -18.48 -5.49 -32.55
N MET A 7 -17.25 -5.63 -33.06
CA MET A 7 -16.11 -6.16 -32.32
C MET A 7 -15.68 -5.27 -31.14
N HIS A 8 -15.75 -3.93 -31.28
CA HIS A 8 -15.40 -3.00 -30.20
C HIS A 8 -16.40 -3.05 -29.06
N ILE A 9 -17.69 -3.24 -29.36
CA ILE A 9 -18.77 -3.37 -28.36
C ILE A 9 -18.56 -4.62 -27.50
N ARG A 10 -18.20 -5.75 -28.13
CA ARG A 10 -17.98 -7.02 -27.41
C ARG A 10 -16.73 -6.99 -26.53
N ARG A 11 -15.65 -6.31 -26.96
CA ARG A 11 -14.44 -6.10 -26.15
C ARG A 11 -14.67 -5.13 -25.00
N ARG A 12 -15.47 -4.08 -25.19
CA ARG A 12 -15.81 -3.09 -24.16
C ARG A 12 -16.41 -3.74 -22.92
N GLY A 13 -17.38 -4.64 -23.07
CA GLY A 13 -18.01 -5.31 -21.92
C GLY A 13 -17.02 -6.12 -21.09
N ARG A 14 -16.15 -6.90 -21.75
CA ARG A 14 -15.14 -7.72 -21.07
C ARG A 14 -14.06 -6.89 -20.38
N ASN A 15 -13.62 -5.80 -21.01
CA ASN A 15 -12.65 -4.88 -20.41
C ASN A 15 -13.24 -4.09 -19.23
N PHE A 16 -14.56 -3.86 -19.21
CA PHE A 16 -15.23 -3.18 -18.09
C PHE A 16 -15.21 -4.04 -16.82
N GLY A 17 -15.48 -5.34 -16.95
CA GLY A 17 -15.35 -6.27 -15.81
C GLY A 17 -13.91 -6.31 -15.27
N LEU A 18 -12.91 -6.35 -16.18
CA LEU A 18 -11.51 -6.29 -15.78
C LEU A 18 -11.15 -4.98 -15.07
N LEU A 19 -11.64 -3.83 -15.57
CA LEU A 19 -11.44 -2.53 -14.94
C LEU A 19 -12.01 -2.50 -13.51
N ALA A 20 -13.21 -3.05 -13.31
CA ALA A 20 -13.82 -3.14 -11.98
C ALA A 20 -12.99 -3.99 -11.01
N VAL A 21 -12.48 -5.14 -11.46
CA VAL A 21 -11.62 -6.01 -10.65
C VAL A 21 -10.31 -5.32 -10.29
N LEU A 22 -9.65 -4.68 -11.26
CA LEU A 22 -8.40 -3.95 -11.04
C LEU A 22 -8.58 -2.80 -10.04
N LEU A 23 -9.65 -2.02 -10.17
CA LEU A 23 -9.96 -0.95 -9.23
C LEU A 23 -10.26 -1.50 -7.83
N GLY A 24 -11.04 -2.58 -7.72
CA GLY A 24 -11.30 -3.23 -6.44
C GLY A 24 -10.02 -3.72 -5.76
N PHE A 25 -9.11 -4.33 -6.51
CA PHE A 25 -7.82 -4.76 -6.00
C PHE A 25 -6.97 -3.59 -5.49
N ILE A 26 -6.89 -2.49 -6.25
CA ILE A 26 -6.19 -1.28 -5.84
C ILE A 26 -6.78 -0.73 -4.54
N VAL A 27 -8.11 -0.62 -4.46
CA VAL A 27 -8.80 -0.11 -3.27
C VAL A 27 -8.51 -0.96 -2.03
N ILE A 28 -8.46 -2.29 -2.16
CA ILE A 28 -8.14 -3.18 -1.04
C ILE A 28 -6.70 -2.93 -0.54
N ILE A 29 -5.72 -2.96 -1.45
CA ILE A 29 -4.30 -2.75 -1.09
C ILE A 29 -4.11 -1.37 -0.48
N PHE A 30 -4.68 -0.34 -1.08
CA PHE A 30 -4.55 1.03 -0.60
C PHE A 30 -5.27 1.24 0.73
N GLY A 31 -6.46 0.66 0.90
CA GLY A 31 -7.21 0.71 2.16
C GLY A 31 -6.42 0.10 3.32
N VAL A 32 -5.86 -1.09 3.12
CA VAL A 32 -4.98 -1.74 4.11
C VAL A 32 -3.73 -0.90 4.37
N THR A 33 -3.14 -0.30 3.34
CA THR A 33 -1.94 0.56 3.46
C THR A 33 -2.22 1.81 4.29
N VAL A 34 -3.34 2.49 4.03
CA VAL A 34 -3.74 3.69 4.77
C VAL A 34 -3.99 3.36 6.24
N VAL A 35 -4.72 2.28 6.52
CA VAL A 35 -4.94 1.81 7.90
C VAL A 35 -3.60 1.48 8.57
N LYS A 36 -2.73 0.76 7.88
CA LYS A 36 -1.40 0.39 8.38
C LYS A 36 -0.54 1.60 8.71
N ILE A 37 -0.50 2.62 7.85
CA ILE A 37 0.29 3.84 8.09
C ILE A 37 -0.30 4.67 9.23
N ARG A 38 -1.63 4.74 9.34
CA ARG A 38 -2.30 5.51 10.40
C ARG A 38 -2.20 4.83 11.78
N THR A 39 -2.12 3.50 11.82
CA THR A 39 -2.19 2.72 13.07
C THR A 39 -0.82 2.20 13.51
N GLY A 40 0.03 1.82 12.55
CA GLY A 40 1.38 1.34 12.82
C GLY A 40 2.35 2.51 12.97
N GLY A 41 2.81 2.76 14.19
CA GLY A 41 3.99 3.58 14.42
C GLY A 41 5.24 2.91 13.85
N PHE A 42 6.33 3.67 13.68
CA PHE A 42 7.63 3.11 13.33
C PHE A 42 8.05 2.12 14.42
N SER A 43 7.93 0.82 14.14
CA SER A 43 8.45 -0.21 15.02
C SER A 43 9.97 -0.21 14.91
N GLU A 44 10.66 0.05 16.01
CA GLU A 44 12.12 0.03 16.02
C GLU A 44 12.61 -1.40 15.76
N GLY A 45 13.42 -1.57 14.71
CA GLY A 45 13.93 -2.88 14.31
C GLY A 45 14.83 -3.49 15.40
N PHE A 46 14.77 -4.80 15.58
CA PHE A 46 15.67 -5.52 16.49
C PHE A 46 17.06 -5.62 15.86
N ASP A 47 17.82 -4.52 15.94
CA ASP A 47 19.25 -4.50 15.67
C ASP A 47 20.02 -4.69 16.99
N HIS A 48 21.26 -5.16 16.90
CA HIS A 48 22.14 -5.42 18.04
C HIS A 48 22.96 -4.20 18.46
N VAL A 49 22.70 -3.04 17.87
CA VAL A 49 23.40 -1.80 18.20
C VAL A 49 22.68 -1.11 19.37
N ALA A 50 23.47 -0.55 20.30
CA ALA A 50 22.96 0.22 21.42
C ALA A 50 22.10 1.39 20.91
N ARG A 51 20.94 1.61 21.54
CA ARG A 51 19.99 2.68 21.20
C ARG A 51 20.22 3.84 22.16
N PRO A 52 20.84 4.97 21.74
CA PRO A 52 21.17 6.06 22.65
C PRO A 52 19.97 6.64 23.41
N ALA A 53 18.76 6.57 22.82
CA ALA A 53 17.52 7.02 23.45
C ALA A 53 17.04 6.13 24.61
N LEU A 54 17.58 4.91 24.75
CA LEU A 54 17.26 3.95 25.81
C LEU A 54 18.41 3.76 26.80
N VAL A 55 19.59 4.33 26.53
CA VAL A 55 20.73 4.28 27.45
C VAL A 55 20.39 5.17 28.65
N PRO A 56 20.40 4.65 29.89
CA PRO A 56 20.19 5.44 31.09
C PRO A 56 21.23 6.57 31.18
N ILE A 57 20.79 7.80 31.50
CA ILE A 57 21.66 8.98 31.54
C ILE A 57 22.79 8.82 32.58
N GLU A 58 22.60 7.98 33.59
CA GLU A 58 23.60 7.69 34.63
C GLU A 58 24.84 6.95 34.09
N GLU A 59 24.74 6.24 32.96
CA GLU A 59 25.85 5.52 32.31
C GLU A 59 26.59 6.36 31.25
N ALA A 60 26.05 7.52 30.84
CA ALA A 60 26.61 8.36 29.78
C ALA A 60 27.74 9.29 30.26
N ASP A 61 27.94 9.39 31.58
CA ASP A 61 28.93 10.24 32.24
C ASP A 61 30.16 9.45 32.78
N GLN A 62 30.36 8.20 32.32
CA GLN A 62 31.53 7.35 32.64
C GLN A 62 32.46 7.12 31.44
#